data_AF-A0A4Y2K2R1-F1
#
_entry.id   AF-A0A4Y2K2R1-F1
#
_cell.length_a   1.000
_cell.length_b   1.000
_cell.length_c   1.000
_cell.angle_alpha   90.00
_cell.angle_beta   90.00
_cell.angle_gamma   90.00
#
_symmetry.space_group_name_H-M   'P 1'
#
loop_
_entity.id
_entity.type
_entity.pdbx_description
1 polymer ?
#
loop_
_entity_poly.entity_id
_entity_poly.type
_entity_poly.pdbx_seq_one_letter_code
_entity_poly.pdbx_strand_id
1 'polypeptide(L)'
;MRELVLRRTLNCRQIIKVERTFHEFYIPTLNFKADDYVHLFDWHSVTLTEPPLTVSISDNELKEMILDIPVEIDILRFLCYLQAVEHCVKLVTEASAAMCGSDARDGFIRSRITSRMALPKSET
;
A
#
# COMPACT_ATOMS: atom_id res chain seq x y z
N MET A 1 8.14 15.16 4.06
CA MET A 1 7.43 14.06 3.35
C MET A 1 6.38 14.57 2.37
N ARG A 2 5.61 15.64 2.65
CA ARG A 2 4.57 16.15 1.72
C ARG A 2 5.13 16.74 0.42
N GLU A 3 6.04 17.71 0.52
CA GLU A 3 6.59 18.42 -0.65
C GLU A 3 7.33 17.51 -1.65
N LEU A 4 8.16 16.60 -1.14
CA LEU A 4 8.92 15.66 -1.99
C LEU A 4 8.00 14.78 -2.85
N VAL A 5 6.87 14.35 -2.29
CA VAL A 5 5.88 13.54 -3.00
C VAL A 5 5.24 14.38 -4.11
N LEU A 6 4.81 15.61 -3.83
CA LEU A 6 4.20 16.51 -4.82
C LEU A 6 5.15 16.79 -6.00
N ARG A 7 6.43 17.06 -5.72
CA ARG A 7 7.45 17.26 -6.76
C ARG A 7 7.66 16.01 -7.62
N ARG A 8 7.64 14.82 -7.01
CA ARG A 8 7.74 13.55 -7.73
C ARG A 8 6.52 13.31 -8.62
N THR A 9 5.32 13.58 -8.13
CA THR A 9 4.08 13.48 -8.91
C THR A 9 4.13 14.37 -10.16
N LEU A 10 4.54 15.64 -10.02
CA LEU A 10 4.72 16.54 -11.17
C LEU A 10 5.74 15.99 -12.19
N ASN A 11 6.85 15.43 -11.72
CA ASN A 11 7.84 14.81 -12.61
C ASN A 11 7.25 13.58 -13.34
N CYS A 12 6.47 12.73 -12.66
CA CYS A 12 5.82 11.58 -13.29
C CYS A 12 4.88 12.02 -14.43
N ARG A 13 4.10 13.09 -14.24
CA ARG A 13 3.21 13.65 -15.28
C ARG A 13 3.97 14.13 -16.51
N GLN A 14 5.14 14.74 -16.34
CA GLN A 14 5.97 15.19 -17.45
C GLN A 14 6.58 14.04 -18.26
N ILE A 15 6.85 12.91 -17.60
CA ILE A 15 7.37 11.68 -18.23
C ILE A 15 6.24 10.99 -19.00
N ILE A 16 5.02 10.99 -18.46
CA ILE A 16 3.84 10.33 -19.03
C ILE A 16 3.04 11.37 -19.83
N LYS A 17 3.55 11.77 -21.00
CA LYS A 17 2.83 12.65 -21.94
C LYS A 17 1.71 11.94 -22.75
N VAL A 18 1.53 10.64 -22.55
CA VAL A 18 0.58 9.83 -23.31
C VAL A 18 -0.64 9.56 -22.43
N GLU A 19 -1.83 9.88 -22.95
CA GLU A 19 -3.13 9.44 -22.41
C GLU A 19 -3.19 7.91 -22.40
N ARG A 20 -2.60 7.27 -21.39
CA ARG A 20 -2.82 5.86 -21.14
C ARG A 20 -4.07 5.75 -20.30
N THR A 21 -5.13 5.24 -20.91
CA THR A 21 -6.41 4.95 -20.25
C THR A 21 -6.30 3.90 -19.14
N PHE A 22 -5.16 3.19 -19.04
CA PHE A 22 -4.90 2.16 -18.04
C PHE A 22 -3.45 2.20 -17.54
N HIS A 23 -3.26 2.13 -16.23
CA HIS A 23 -1.96 1.83 -15.62
C HIS A 23 -1.73 0.32 -15.68
N GLU A 24 -0.79 -0.11 -16.52
CA GLU A 24 -0.35 -1.50 -16.52
C GLU A 24 0.49 -1.75 -15.27
N PHE A 25 0.00 -2.64 -14.40
CA PHE A 25 0.72 -2.99 -13.16
C PHE A 25 1.93 -3.85 -13.51
N TYR A 26 3.12 -3.26 -13.39
CA TYR A 26 4.38 -3.99 -13.54
C TYR A 26 4.89 -4.44 -12.17
N ILE A 27 5.21 -5.73 -12.05
CA ILE A 27 5.89 -6.26 -10.86
C ILE A 27 7.39 -6.01 -11.04
N PRO A 28 8.00 -5.09 -10.28
CA PRO A 28 9.42 -4.82 -10.41
C PRO A 28 10.27 -6.02 -9.96
N THR A 29 11.38 -6.25 -10.65
CA THR A 29 12.34 -7.29 -10.29
C THR A 29 13.03 -6.93 -8.98
N LEU A 30 12.93 -7.82 -7.99
CA LEU A 30 13.52 -7.66 -6.65
C LEU A 30 14.97 -8.13 -6.63
N ASN A 31 15.87 -7.30 -6.08
CA ASN A 31 17.24 -7.69 -5.80
C ASN A 31 17.34 -8.36 -4.42
N PHE A 32 17.18 -9.68 -4.36
CA PHE A 32 17.28 -10.45 -3.11
C PHE A 32 18.68 -10.47 -2.48
N LYS A 33 19.70 -9.96 -3.18
CA LYS A 33 21.07 -9.81 -2.65
C LYS A 33 21.32 -8.43 -2.02
N ALA A 34 20.33 -7.54 -2.04
CA ALA A 34 20.44 -6.22 -1.44
C ALA A 34 20.66 -6.34 0.07
N ASP A 35 21.62 -5.57 0.58
CA ASP A 35 21.90 -5.39 2.01
C ASP A 35 21.03 -4.29 2.63
N ASP A 36 20.57 -3.34 1.82
CA ASP A 36 19.66 -2.26 2.20
C ASP A 36 18.44 -2.18 1.26
N TYR A 37 17.31 -1.76 1.82
CA TYR A 37 16.05 -1.53 1.11
C TYR A 37 16.20 -0.56 -0.06
N VAL A 38 17.11 0.42 0.03
CA VAL A 38 17.37 1.37 -1.06
C VAL A 38 17.87 0.66 -2.33
N HIS A 39 18.57 -0.47 -2.17
CA HIS A 39 19.13 -1.28 -3.26
C HIS A 39 18.25 -2.46 -3.67
N LEU A 40 17.09 -2.60 -3.03
CA LEU A 40 16.13 -3.67 -3.30
C LEU A 40 15.51 -3.54 -4.70
N PHE A 41 15.39 -2.29 -5.18
CA PHE A 41 14.84 -1.95 -6.49
C PHE A 41 15.76 -0.98 -7.24
N ASP A 42 15.95 -1.22 -8.53
CA ASP A 42 16.58 -0.25 -9.42
C ASP A 42 15.56 0.82 -9.81
N TRP A 43 15.54 1.92 -9.04
CA TRP A 43 14.68 3.08 -9.27
C TRP A 43 14.90 3.77 -10.63
N HIS A 44 16.03 3.56 -11.29
CA HIS A 44 16.27 4.10 -12.64
C HIS A 44 15.65 3.24 -13.73
N SER A 45 15.50 1.94 -13.49
CA SER A 45 14.82 1.03 -14.41
C SER A 45 13.29 1.10 -14.33
N VAL A 46 12.74 1.59 -13.22
CA VAL A 46 11.29 1.61 -12.98
C VAL A 46 10.67 2.85 -13.61
N THR A 47 9.65 2.64 -14.45
CA THR A 47 8.81 3.74 -14.95
C THR A 47 7.94 4.25 -13.81
N LEU A 48 8.24 5.45 -13.32
CA LEU A 48 7.45 6.08 -12.27
C LEU A 48 6.11 6.55 -12.84
N THR A 49 5.01 6.00 -12.30
CA THR A 49 3.65 6.43 -12.60
C THR A 49 3.12 7.35 -11.54
N GLU A 50 2.25 8.27 -11.96
CA GLU A 50 1.50 9.08 -11.02
C GLU A 50 0.58 8.19 -10.14
N PRO A 51 0.47 8.45 -8.83
CA PRO A 51 -0.52 7.80 -7.99
C PRO A 51 -1.97 8.08 -8.47
N PRO A 52 -2.86 7.07 -8.54
CA PRO A 52 -4.26 7.27 -8.92
C PRO A 52 -4.98 8.35 -8.10
N LEU A 53 -4.56 8.50 -6.84
CA LEU A 53 -5.12 9.46 -5.90
C LEU A 53 -4.85 10.93 -6.31
N THR A 54 -3.79 11.19 -7.08
CA THR A 54 -3.45 12.54 -7.51
C THR A 54 -3.96 12.88 -8.90
N VAL A 55 -4.48 11.91 -9.66
CA VAL A 55 -4.96 12.09 -11.04
C VAL A 55 -6.04 13.17 -11.15
N SER A 56 -6.92 13.31 -10.15
CA SER A 56 -7.99 14.33 -10.16
C SER A 56 -7.50 15.75 -9.86
N ILE A 57 -6.25 15.93 -9.44
CA ILE A 57 -5.65 17.22 -9.09
C ILE A 57 -5.00 17.81 -10.33
N SER A 58 -5.15 19.10 -10.60
CA SER A 58 -4.43 19.78 -11.69
C SER A 58 -2.94 20.02 -11.37
N ASP A 59 -2.12 20.21 -12.40
CA ASP A 59 -0.71 20.57 -12.23
C ASP A 59 -0.52 21.89 -11.50
N ASN A 60 -1.48 22.82 -11.65
CA ASN A 60 -1.41 24.13 -11.01
C ASN A 60 -1.68 24.01 -9.52
N GLU A 61 -2.71 23.25 -9.14
CA GLU A 61 -3.01 22.94 -7.73
C GLU A 61 -1.84 22.19 -7.06
N LEU A 62 -1.19 21.24 -7.75
CA LEU A 62 0.01 20.58 -7.23
C LEU A 62 1.16 21.58 -6.99
N LYS A 63 1.35 22.57 -7.87
CA LYS A 63 2.36 23.63 -7.69
C LYS A 63 1.99 24.56 -6.54
N GLU A 64 0.73 24.92 -6.40
CA GLU A 64 0.22 25.72 -5.29
C GLU A 64 0.42 25.00 -3.95
N MET A 65 0.17 23.69 -3.89
CA MET A 65 0.47 22.86 -2.71
C MET A 65 1.96 22.81 -2.37
N ILE A 66 2.86 22.82 -3.36
CA ILE A 66 4.32 22.87 -3.11
C ILE A 66 4.72 24.22 -2.51
N LEU A 67 3.97 25.29 -2.81
CA LEU A 67 4.17 26.64 -2.27
C LEU A 67 3.42 26.87 -0.96
N ASP A 68 2.86 25.80 -0.35
CA ASP A 68 2.01 25.86 0.86
C ASP A 68 0.81 26.80 0.72
N ILE A 69 0.32 27.03 -0.51
CA ILE A 69 -0.91 27.78 -0.77
C ILE A 69 -2.09 26.85 -0.45
N PRO A 70 -3.09 27.31 0.32
CA PRO A 70 -4.24 26.49 0.66
C PRO A 70 -5.06 26.19 -0.60
N VAL A 71 -5.09 24.93 -1.00
CA VAL A 71 -5.94 24.41 -2.07
C VAL A 71 -7.00 23.50 -1.44
N GLU A 72 -8.27 23.73 -1.76
CA GLU A 72 -9.34 22.80 -1.39
C GLU A 72 -9.26 21.57 -2.29
N ILE A 73 -8.78 20.45 -1.77
CA ILE A 73 -8.72 19.22 -2.55
C ILE A 73 -9.41 18.07 -1.83
N ASP A 74 -10.36 17.45 -2.51
CA ASP A 74 -11.20 16.34 -2.01
C ASP A 74 -10.43 14.99 -1.91
N ILE A 75 -9.11 14.98 -2.14
CA ILE A 75 -8.23 13.80 -1.96
C ILE A 75 -8.45 13.15 -0.58
N LEU A 76 -8.73 13.99 0.42
CA LEU A 76 -8.71 13.64 1.83
C LEU A 76 -10.04 13.10 2.37
N ARG A 77 -11.06 12.93 1.51
CA ARG A 77 -12.25 12.15 1.91
C ARG A 77 -12.01 10.64 1.86
N PHE A 78 -10.84 10.20 1.39
CA PHE A 78 -10.24 8.97 1.92
C PHE A 78 -9.72 9.28 3.32
N LEU A 79 -10.66 9.33 4.26
CA LEU A 79 -10.35 9.41 5.67
C LEU A 79 -9.45 8.22 6.01
N CYS A 80 -8.15 8.47 6.04
CA CYS A 80 -7.14 7.73 6.78
C CYS A 80 -7.39 7.78 8.31
N TYR A 81 -8.65 7.98 8.71
CA TYR A 81 -9.16 7.96 10.05
C TYR A 81 -10.44 7.13 10.04
N LEU A 82 -10.27 5.81 10.09
CA LEU A 82 -11.36 4.95 10.48
C LEU A 82 -10.85 4.19 11.68
N GLN A 83 -11.52 4.37 12.81
CA GLN A 83 -11.50 3.47 13.96
C GLN A 83 -11.49 2.00 13.52
N ALA A 84 -12.08 1.67 12.36
CA ALA A 84 -11.99 0.37 11.72
C ALA A 84 -10.56 -0.06 11.33
N VAL A 85 -9.72 0.81 10.77
CA VAL A 85 -8.32 0.51 10.44
C VAL A 85 -7.51 0.29 11.72
N GLU A 86 -7.64 1.18 12.71
CA GLU A 86 -6.97 1.02 14.01
C GLU A 86 -7.41 -0.28 14.70
N HIS A 87 -8.71 -0.56 14.70
CA HIS A 87 -9.28 -1.78 15.24
C HIS A 87 -8.79 -3.03 14.49
N CYS A 88 -8.70 -2.99 13.15
CA CYS A 88 -8.16 -4.09 12.37
C CYS A 88 -6.69 -4.35 12.69
N VAL A 89 -5.85 -3.30 12.72
CA VAL A 89 -4.43 -3.44 13.08
C VAL A 89 -4.29 -4.03 14.48
N LYS A 90 -5.09 -3.55 15.44
CA LYS A 90 -5.12 -4.09 16.80
C LYS A 90 -5.50 -5.57 16.82
N LEU A 91 -6.61 -5.95 16.19
CA LEU A 91 -7.06 -7.35 16.14
C LEU A 91 -6.03 -8.27 15.47
N VAL A 92 -5.45 -7.86 14.35
CA VAL A 92 -4.41 -8.63 13.65
C VAL A 92 -3.18 -8.80 14.52
N THR A 93 -2.79 -7.75 15.24
CA THR A 93 -1.63 -7.78 16.15
C THR A 93 -1.89 -8.68 17.35
N GLU A 94 -3.05 -8.58 17.99
CA GLU A 94 -3.45 -9.44 19.11
C GLU A 94 -3.52 -10.91 18.70
N ALA A 95 -4.14 -11.22 17.55
CA ALA A 95 -4.19 -12.57 17.01
C ALA A 95 -2.79 -13.12 16.67
N SER A 96 -1.93 -12.29 16.06
CA SER A 96 -0.55 -12.68 15.74
C SER A 96 0.29 -12.91 17.00
N ALA A 97 0.12 -12.07 18.02
CA ALA A 97 0.81 -12.20 19.30
C ALA A 97 0.43 -13.51 20.02
N ALA A 98 -0.85 -13.89 19.97
CA ALA A 98 -1.34 -15.16 20.54
C ALA A 98 -0.72 -16.40 19.87
N MET A 99 -0.17 -16.27 18.65
CA MET A 99 0.48 -17.34 17.90
C MET A 99 2.02 -17.22 17.89
N CYS A 100 2.56 -16.29 18.66
CA CYS A 100 4.00 -16.09 18.78
C CYS A 100 4.61 -17.17 19.69
N GLY A 101 5.66 -17.84 19.19
CA GLY A 101 6.30 -18.99 19.87
C GLY A 101 5.89 -20.35 19.30
N SER A 102 6.80 -21.32 19.40
CA SER A 102 6.62 -22.66 18.79
C SER A 102 5.41 -23.39 19.35
N ASP A 103 5.25 -23.39 20.68
CA ASP A 103 4.20 -24.16 21.36
C ASP A 103 2.81 -23.56 21.14
N ALA A 104 2.70 -22.22 21.21
CA ALA A 104 1.45 -21.52 20.95
C ALA A 104 0.98 -21.71 19.50
N ARG A 105 1.92 -21.68 18.55
CA ARG A 105 1.64 -21.95 17.14
C ARG A 105 1.18 -23.39 16.91
N ASP A 106 1.88 -24.37 17.47
CA ASP A 106 1.51 -25.79 17.34
C ASP A 106 0.12 -26.05 17.94
N GLY A 107 -0.17 -25.50 19.13
CA GLY A 107 -1.48 -25.58 19.77
C GLY A 107 -2.60 -25.00 18.89
N PHE A 108 -2.38 -23.83 18.28
CA PHE A 108 -3.34 -23.23 17.37
C PHE A 108 -3.57 -24.09 16.11
N ILE A 109 -2.51 -24.63 15.51
CA ILE A 109 -2.61 -25.48 14.31
C ILE A 109 -3.43 -26.74 14.62
N ARG A 110 -3.13 -27.43 15.72
CA ARG A 110 -3.86 -28.63 16.14
C ARG A 110 -5.33 -28.33 16.41
N SER A 111 -5.61 -27.25 17.14
CA SER A 111 -6.99 -26.80 17.41
C SER A 111 -7.75 -26.50 16.11
N ARG A 112 -7.10 -25.85 15.14
CA ARG A 112 -7.70 -25.55 13.83
C ARG A 112 -7.98 -26.81 13.02
N ILE A 113 -7.09 -27.79 13.04
CA ILE A 113 -7.30 -29.09 12.38
C ILE A 113 -8.52 -29.79 12.98
N THR A 114 -8.59 -29.88 14.31
CA THR A 114 -9.71 -30.51 15.01
C THR A 114 -11.04 -29.83 14.69
N SER A 115 -11.08 -28.48 14.71
CA SER A 115 -12.27 -27.72 14.33
C SER A 115 -12.73 -27.98 12.90
N ARG A 116 -11.79 -28.07 11.94
CA ARG A 116 -12.10 -28.38 10.53
C ARG A 116 -12.64 -29.80 10.35
N MET A 117 -12.15 -30.77 11.13
CA MET A 117 -12.66 -32.14 11.09
C MET A 117 -14.07 -32.27 11.69
N ALA A 118 -14.45 -31.36 12.60
CA ALA A 118 -15.78 -31.31 13.20
C ALA A 118 -16.85 -30.64 12.32
N LEU A 119 -16.44 -29.92 11.27
CA LEU A 119 -17.38 -29.29 10.34
C LEU A 119 -17.95 -30.34 9.36
N PRO A 120 -19.27 -30.29 9.06
CA PRO A 120 -19.86 -31.18 8.08
C PRO A 120 -19.23 -30.91 6.71
N LYS A 121 -18.91 -31.99 5.98
CA LYS A 121 -18.45 -31.87 4.59
C LYS A 121 -19.61 -31.36 3.76
N SER A 122 -19.40 -30.25 3.05
CA SER A 122 -20.38 -29.77 2.07
C SER A 122 -20.55 -30.84 0.99
N GLU A 123 -21.79 -31.27 0.76
CA GLU A 123 -22.10 -32.13 -0.38
C GLU A 123 -21.79 -31.39 -1.69
N THR A 124 -21.21 -32.12 -2.64
CA THR A 124 -20.77 -31.60 -3.96
C THR A 124 -21.86 -31.86 -4.99
#